data_AF-A0A7V0NDX8-F1
#
_entry.id   AF-A0A7V0NDX8-F1
#
_cell.length_a   1.000
_cell.length_b   1.000
_cell.length_c   1.000
_cell.angle_alpha   90.00
_cell.angle_beta   90.00
_cell.angle_gamma   90.00
#
_symmetry.space_group_name_H-M   'P 1'
#
loop_
_entity.id
_entity.type
_entity.pdbx_description
1 polymer ?
#
loop_
_entity_poly.entity_id
_entity_poly.type
_entity_poly.pdbx_seq_one_letter_code
_entity_poly.pdbx_strand_id
1 'polypeptide(L)'
;IEGLGRWRALFTPSTKGLSVTGEGEGVTFNFVWGGDLHAGHSFRDIGFRWSPEDRFSFWGTISQGEDLSSTGTAVQMGGELSLPGSRLRCTCLCISPGYPRQGLRDELSFRWESLRASLPLELRYRFVSVARETPAERLVSHELRVPFSLDAPLRPRLELGYIRRYAEPPPRDVDEQVLSARLSLHGEAPISWNSSLDSSFTEDFVAGTTVGRLSLSGGFTIRAEVVELSFRAGVTGALGIGAEPPTSSFTLRARFPGVLGSPDLVFRAGGERAELSCSFRDVPTGEEGEASGRLTYTLEEGASRWEASLSLSFPADFPFLGPTRGRIRGRIFLDRDGDHAFGPGDEGVEGVLLEANGAEALSGDEGIFAFPPLLPGRYRITFVEPPPEFVPLLPLPEVRVERGKEVVVEIPLRPRAWLKVHVFHDADKDGLHDPGEAGIPGVEAVVSGEGETWRLRTDAAGLVSLELPPGRYTVRLIEESLPERYVLTTPGEVEVEVPEYGTAEAAFGAYRKPKPVVVTFGPPIAAISYSPQSPRVGEPVRFSGAGSKAFNAEIVEYRWEFRLGPRALGATGAEVTVSFPEPGRWTVTLIVTDSNGLIGAKRVIVEVSP
;
A
#
# COMPACT_ATOMS: atom_id res chain seq x y z
N ILE A 1 49.75 26.31 -13.81
CA ILE A 1 51.13 26.01 -13.36
C ILE A 1 51.53 24.74 -14.11
N GLU A 2 52.33 24.85 -15.16
CA GLU A 2 52.90 23.66 -15.84
C GLU A 2 53.66 22.83 -14.79
N GLY A 3 53.37 21.52 -14.72
CA GLY A 3 54.00 20.60 -13.76
C GLY A 3 53.13 20.11 -12.59
N LEU A 4 51.90 20.61 -12.41
CA LEU A 4 50.95 19.98 -11.48
C LEU A 4 50.30 18.78 -12.17
N GLY A 5 50.60 17.57 -11.70
CA GLY A 5 50.11 16.31 -12.27
C GLY A 5 48.61 16.06 -12.08
N ARG A 6 48.23 14.79 -11.89
CA ARG A 6 46.82 14.37 -11.79
C ARG A 6 46.23 14.78 -10.45
N TRP A 7 45.02 15.32 -10.43
CA TRP A 7 44.27 15.58 -9.20
C TRP A 7 42.87 14.97 -9.27
N ARG A 8 42.33 14.64 -8.09
CA ARG A 8 40.96 14.16 -7.91
C ARG A 8 40.37 14.84 -6.68
N ALA A 9 39.12 15.26 -6.77
CA ALA A 9 38.41 15.80 -5.63
C ALA A 9 37.05 15.12 -5.48
N LEU A 10 36.65 14.90 -4.23
CA LEU A 10 35.36 14.36 -3.84
C LEU A 10 34.77 15.28 -2.78
N PHE A 11 33.62 15.88 -3.06
CA PHE A 11 32.91 16.72 -2.11
C PHE A 11 31.45 16.29 -2.07
N THR A 12 31.06 15.64 -0.97
CA THR A 12 29.67 15.38 -0.61
C THR A 12 29.36 16.17 0.68
N PRO A 13 28.08 16.26 1.11
CA PRO A 13 27.74 16.92 2.38
C PRO A 13 28.48 16.33 3.60
N SER A 14 28.72 15.02 3.61
CA SER A 14 29.35 14.30 4.72
C SER A 14 30.84 14.02 4.52
N THR A 15 31.32 13.94 3.27
CA THR A 15 32.66 13.46 2.95
C THR A 15 33.40 14.48 2.08
N LYS A 16 34.61 14.83 2.47
CA LYS A 16 35.48 15.72 1.70
C LYS A 16 36.80 15.02 1.42
N GLY A 17 37.28 15.10 0.20
CA GLY A 17 38.48 14.42 -0.24
C GLY A 17 39.18 15.17 -1.36
N LEU A 18 40.49 15.28 -1.28
CA LEU A 18 41.35 15.84 -2.31
C LEU A 18 42.59 14.97 -2.43
N SER A 19 42.93 14.54 -3.64
CA SER A 19 44.19 13.89 -3.95
C SER A 19 44.88 14.67 -5.06
N VAL A 20 46.17 14.95 -4.87
CA VAL A 20 47.04 15.62 -5.85
C VAL A 20 48.28 14.78 -6.02
N THR A 21 48.51 14.30 -7.24
CA THR A 21 49.68 13.52 -7.61
C THR A 21 50.54 14.32 -8.59
N GLY A 22 51.81 14.54 -8.25
CA GLY A 22 52.80 15.14 -9.14
C GLY A 22 53.81 14.09 -9.60
N GLU A 23 54.25 14.15 -10.85
CA GLU A 23 55.24 13.24 -11.43
C GLU A 23 56.33 14.06 -12.14
N GLY A 24 57.60 13.71 -11.92
CA GLY A 24 58.74 14.34 -12.59
C GLY A 24 60.07 13.64 -12.26
N GLU A 25 60.97 13.48 -13.24
CA GLU A 25 62.32 12.88 -13.10
C GLU A 25 62.39 11.58 -12.26
N GLY A 26 61.47 10.64 -12.49
CA GLY A 26 61.41 9.37 -11.74
C GLY A 26 60.92 9.50 -10.29
N VAL A 27 60.45 10.69 -9.89
CA VAL A 27 59.81 10.96 -8.60
C VAL A 27 58.30 11.12 -8.81
N THR A 28 57.52 10.51 -7.92
CA THR A 28 56.08 10.71 -7.78
C THR A 28 55.80 11.18 -6.37
N PHE A 29 55.12 12.31 -6.22
CA PHE A 29 54.58 12.77 -4.94
C PHE A 29 53.06 12.63 -4.95
N ASN A 30 52.47 12.24 -3.82
CA ASN A 30 51.03 12.19 -3.65
C ASN A 30 50.64 12.89 -2.35
N PHE A 31 49.73 13.83 -2.43
CA PHE A 31 49.09 14.48 -1.30
C PHE A 31 47.65 14.02 -1.27
N VAL A 32 47.19 13.46 -0.16
CA VAL A 32 45.80 13.05 0.02
C VAL A 32 45.27 13.67 1.30
N TRP A 33 44.14 14.35 1.19
CA TRP A 33 43.36 14.81 2.33
C TRP A 33 41.98 14.19 2.21
N GLY A 34 41.47 13.63 3.30
CA GLY A 34 40.17 12.99 3.31
C GLY A 34 39.54 13.04 4.69
N GLY A 35 38.22 13.14 4.76
CA GLY A 35 37.51 13.06 6.02
C GLY A 35 36.03 12.83 5.84
N ASP A 36 35.43 12.21 6.84
CA ASP A 36 34.00 11.98 6.94
C ASP A 36 33.48 12.58 8.25
N LEU A 37 32.61 13.59 8.12
CA LEU A 37 32.04 14.33 9.23
C LEU A 37 31.08 13.50 10.07
N HIS A 38 30.45 12.47 9.50
CA HIS A 38 29.50 11.62 10.21
C HIS A 38 30.21 10.50 10.97
N ALA A 39 31.26 9.92 10.36
CA ALA A 39 32.10 8.93 11.02
C ALA A 39 33.12 9.54 12.00
N GLY A 40 33.30 10.87 11.99
CA GLY A 40 34.15 11.59 12.94
C GLY A 40 35.66 11.42 12.70
N HIS A 41 36.07 10.94 11.52
CA HIS A 41 37.47 10.68 11.20
C HIS A 41 37.97 11.53 10.03
N SER A 42 39.24 11.94 10.08
CA SER A 42 39.93 12.54 8.94
C SER A 42 41.37 12.04 8.84
N PHE A 43 41.97 12.17 7.67
CA PHE A 43 43.36 11.81 7.42
C PHE A 43 44.02 12.75 6.41
N ARG A 44 45.34 12.87 6.54
CA ARG A 44 46.21 13.70 5.72
C ARG A 44 47.48 12.94 5.42
N ASP A 45 47.67 12.58 4.17
CA ASP A 45 48.77 11.74 3.73
C ASP A 45 49.68 12.52 2.78
N ILE A 46 50.97 12.40 3.02
CA ILE A 46 52.02 12.85 2.12
C ILE A 46 52.85 11.62 1.78
N GLY A 47 52.72 11.17 0.55
CA GLY A 47 53.49 10.07 -0.02
C GLY A 47 54.50 10.57 -1.03
N PHE A 48 55.62 9.88 -1.12
CA PHE A 48 56.54 10.01 -2.24
C PHE A 48 57.06 8.64 -2.66
N ARG A 49 57.42 8.53 -3.93
CA ARG A 49 58.13 7.40 -4.52
C ARG A 49 59.19 7.95 -5.43
N TRP A 50 60.40 7.43 -5.32
CA TRP A 50 61.53 7.77 -6.16
C TRP A 50 62.09 6.49 -6.76
N SER A 51 62.07 6.42 -8.09
CA SER A 51 62.60 5.33 -8.91
C SER A 51 63.38 5.94 -10.07
N PRO A 52 64.63 6.40 -9.83
CA PRO A 52 65.45 7.03 -10.86
C PRO A 52 65.90 6.04 -11.95
N GLU A 53 65.98 4.75 -11.62
CA GLU A 53 66.37 3.65 -12.52
C GLU A 53 65.63 2.36 -12.12
N ASP A 54 65.65 1.33 -12.97
CA ASP A 54 65.08 0.00 -12.67
C ASP A 54 65.78 -0.74 -11.51
N ARG A 55 66.94 -0.24 -11.05
CA ARG A 55 67.75 -0.90 -10.01
C ARG A 55 67.44 -0.47 -8.60
N PHE A 56 66.81 0.69 -8.40
CA PHE A 56 66.56 1.22 -7.08
C PHE A 56 65.20 1.92 -7.03
N SER A 57 64.44 1.61 -5.99
CA SER A 57 63.23 2.35 -5.65
C SER A 57 63.22 2.65 -4.17
N PHE A 58 62.74 3.82 -3.83
CA PHE A 58 62.53 4.25 -2.46
C PHE A 58 61.18 4.93 -2.37
N TRP A 59 60.48 4.73 -1.27
CA TRP A 59 59.17 5.33 -1.06
C TRP A 59 58.96 5.60 0.42
N GLY A 60 58.12 6.58 0.69
CA GLY A 60 57.72 6.91 2.04
C GLY A 60 56.34 7.52 2.05
N THR A 61 55.66 7.40 3.18
CA THR A 61 54.36 8.01 3.43
C THR A 61 54.30 8.44 4.88
N ILE A 62 53.89 9.69 5.09
CA ILE A 62 53.52 10.21 6.40
C ILE A 62 52.03 10.44 6.35
N SER A 63 51.30 9.77 7.22
CA SER A 63 49.86 9.94 7.39
C SER A 63 49.59 10.51 8.77
N GLN A 64 48.80 11.58 8.84
CA GLN A 64 48.21 12.06 10.08
C GLN A 64 46.74 11.71 10.06
N GLY A 65 46.30 10.90 11.03
CA GLY A 65 44.92 10.51 11.21
C GLY A 65 44.32 11.17 12.46
N GLU A 66 43.06 11.56 12.36
CA GLU A 66 42.28 12.19 13.42
C GLU A 66 40.94 11.47 13.57
N ASP A 67 40.51 11.32 14.81
CA ASP A 67 39.18 10.87 15.23
C ASP A 67 38.61 11.90 16.23
N LEU A 68 37.34 11.77 16.62
CA LEU A 68 36.64 12.68 17.56
C LEU A 68 37.40 12.95 18.87
N SER A 69 38.24 12.00 19.31
CA SER A 69 38.91 12.04 20.62
C SER A 69 40.43 11.94 20.55
N SER A 70 41.03 11.72 19.37
CA SER A 70 42.48 11.46 19.28
C SER A 70 43.06 11.83 17.92
N THR A 71 44.37 12.08 17.93
CA THR A 71 45.15 12.37 16.73
C THR A 71 46.44 11.57 16.82
N GLY A 72 46.85 10.98 15.72
CA GLY A 72 48.10 10.25 15.62
C GLY A 72 48.70 10.30 14.22
N THR A 73 49.90 9.75 14.10
CA THR A 73 50.68 9.73 12.89
C THR A 73 51.12 8.30 12.58
N ALA A 74 51.01 7.90 11.33
CA ALA A 74 51.63 6.70 10.79
C ALA A 74 52.73 7.11 9.81
N VAL A 75 53.95 6.63 10.03
CA VAL A 75 55.08 6.84 9.11
C VAL A 75 55.44 5.49 8.54
N GLN A 76 55.38 5.37 7.22
CA GLN A 76 55.80 4.19 6.50
C GLN A 76 56.92 4.56 5.54
N MET A 77 57.99 3.78 5.49
CA MET A 77 59.10 4.00 4.57
C MET A 77 59.58 2.67 4.05
N GLY A 78 60.10 2.64 2.84
CA GLY A 78 60.66 1.42 2.30
C GLY A 78 61.44 1.64 1.03
N GLY A 79 62.15 0.61 0.62
CA GLY A 79 62.90 0.64 -0.61
C GLY A 79 63.20 -0.75 -1.14
N GLU A 80 63.52 -0.80 -2.41
CA GLU A 80 63.97 -2.00 -3.10
C GLU A 80 65.24 -1.68 -3.88
N LEU A 81 66.26 -2.52 -3.72
CA LEU A 81 67.51 -2.46 -4.42
C LEU A 81 67.72 -3.77 -5.17
N SER A 82 67.76 -3.69 -6.50
CA SER A 82 68.04 -4.79 -7.40
C SER A 82 69.49 -4.71 -7.87
N LEU A 83 70.32 -5.63 -7.39
CA LEU A 83 71.72 -5.81 -7.77
C LEU A 83 71.85 -7.01 -8.73
N PRO A 84 72.94 -7.11 -9.52
CA PRO A 84 73.20 -8.30 -10.31
C PRO A 84 73.21 -9.57 -9.45
N GLY A 85 72.19 -10.41 -9.60
CA GLY A 85 72.06 -11.67 -8.87
C GLY A 85 71.50 -11.56 -7.45
N SER A 86 71.01 -10.39 -7.00
CA SER A 86 70.42 -10.22 -5.66
C SER A 86 69.33 -9.15 -5.66
N ARG A 87 68.29 -9.32 -4.85
CA ARG A 87 67.28 -8.28 -4.58
C ARG A 87 67.16 -8.06 -3.08
N LEU A 88 67.09 -6.80 -2.67
CA LEU A 88 66.92 -6.38 -1.29
C LEU A 88 65.65 -5.53 -1.20
N ARG A 89 64.79 -5.80 -0.24
CA ARG A 89 63.64 -4.96 0.10
C ARG A 89 63.61 -4.73 1.60
N CYS A 90 63.42 -3.49 1.99
CA CYS A 90 63.26 -3.10 3.39
C CYS A 90 62.01 -2.23 3.52
N THR A 91 61.24 -2.42 4.59
CA THR A 91 60.10 -1.57 4.92
C THR A 91 60.05 -1.33 6.43
N CYS A 92 59.75 -0.11 6.83
CA CYS A 92 59.51 0.31 8.20
C CYS A 92 58.11 0.92 8.28
N LEU A 93 57.42 0.68 9.39
CA LEU A 93 56.14 1.29 9.74
C LEU A 93 56.16 1.65 11.22
N CYS A 94 55.91 2.92 11.55
CA CYS A 94 55.76 3.41 12.91
C CYS A 94 54.39 4.05 13.05
N ILE A 95 53.61 3.65 14.04
CA ILE A 95 52.28 4.20 14.32
C ILE A 95 52.29 4.79 15.73
N SER A 96 52.03 6.08 15.85
CA SER A 96 51.96 6.76 17.14
C SER A 96 50.68 6.40 17.90
N PRO A 97 50.63 6.67 19.22
CA PRO A 97 49.36 6.68 19.94
C PRO A 97 48.35 7.63 19.27
N GLY A 98 47.06 7.29 19.35
CA GLY A 98 45.97 8.12 18.83
C GLY A 98 45.74 8.04 17.33
N TYR A 99 46.51 7.22 16.58
CA TYR A 99 46.18 6.98 15.18
C TYR A 99 44.88 6.17 15.07
N PRO A 100 43.89 6.59 14.26
CA PRO A 100 42.56 5.98 14.27
C PRO A 100 42.58 4.46 14.04
N ARG A 101 41.89 3.72 14.94
CA ARG A 101 41.66 2.27 14.87
C ARG A 101 42.93 1.40 14.83
N GLN A 102 44.09 1.96 15.16
CA GLN A 102 45.35 1.20 15.21
C GLN A 102 46.12 1.52 16.49
N GLY A 103 46.56 0.48 17.19
CA GLY A 103 47.39 0.64 18.38
C GLY A 103 48.81 1.10 18.03
N LEU A 104 49.49 1.72 19.00
CA LEU A 104 50.91 2.09 18.92
C LEU A 104 51.72 0.85 18.53
N ARG A 105 52.39 0.92 17.38
CA ARG A 105 53.22 -0.18 16.88
C ARG A 105 54.36 0.28 15.99
N ASP A 106 55.47 -0.44 16.09
CA ASP A 106 56.63 -0.32 15.23
C ASP A 106 56.84 -1.65 14.50
N GLU A 107 57.07 -1.61 13.20
CA GLU A 107 57.31 -2.78 12.37
C GLU A 107 58.47 -2.52 11.41
N LEU A 108 59.38 -3.48 11.30
CA LEU A 108 60.46 -3.48 10.33
C LEU A 108 60.45 -4.83 9.61
N SER A 109 60.43 -4.82 8.29
CA SER A 109 60.61 -6.01 7.47
C SER A 109 61.81 -5.84 6.57
N PHE A 110 62.67 -6.85 6.56
CA PHE A 110 63.83 -6.96 5.69
C PHE A 110 63.71 -8.25 4.88
N ARG A 111 63.91 -8.16 3.57
CA ARG A 111 63.85 -9.28 2.65
C ARG A 111 65.04 -9.21 1.73
N TRP A 112 65.81 -10.28 1.68
CA TRP A 112 66.91 -10.45 0.74
C TRP A 112 66.69 -11.72 -0.07
N GLU A 113 66.81 -11.63 -1.39
CA GLU A 113 66.71 -12.75 -2.33
C GLU A 113 68.03 -12.87 -3.09
N SER A 114 68.59 -14.07 -3.14
CA SER A 114 69.65 -14.43 -4.09
C SER A 114 68.99 -14.92 -5.39
N LEU A 115 69.28 -14.23 -6.49
CA LEU A 115 68.82 -14.57 -7.84
C LEU A 115 69.85 -15.42 -8.60
N ARG A 116 70.90 -15.91 -7.92
CA ARG A 116 71.90 -16.79 -8.52
C ARG A 116 71.35 -18.20 -8.64
N ALA A 117 71.43 -18.77 -9.84
CA ALA A 117 70.81 -20.05 -10.21
C ALA A 117 71.24 -21.26 -9.36
N SER A 118 72.45 -21.25 -8.78
CA SER A 118 72.99 -22.42 -8.08
C SER A 118 72.35 -22.70 -6.72
N LEU A 119 71.85 -21.67 -6.03
CA LEU A 119 71.24 -21.74 -4.69
C LEU A 119 70.32 -20.51 -4.51
N PRO A 120 69.06 -20.56 -4.99
CA PRO A 120 68.07 -19.53 -4.70
C PRO A 120 67.75 -19.58 -3.20
N LEU A 121 68.39 -18.67 -2.47
CA LEU A 121 68.26 -18.46 -1.03
C LEU A 121 67.52 -17.15 -0.81
N GLU A 122 66.59 -17.16 0.13
CA GLU A 122 65.90 -15.97 0.55
C GLU A 122 65.97 -15.84 2.08
N LEU A 123 66.23 -14.64 2.57
CA LEU A 123 66.21 -14.29 3.98
C LEU A 123 65.09 -13.29 4.21
N ARG A 124 64.14 -13.64 5.07
CA ARG A 124 63.04 -12.78 5.52
C ARG A 124 63.21 -12.54 7.01
N TYR A 125 63.34 -11.29 7.40
CA TYR A 125 63.34 -10.89 8.80
C TYR A 125 62.20 -9.90 9.02
N ARG A 126 61.44 -10.10 10.10
CA ARG A 126 60.38 -9.20 10.53
C ARG A 126 60.53 -8.92 12.01
N PHE A 127 60.52 -7.65 12.36
CA PHE A 127 60.45 -7.17 13.73
C PHE A 127 59.12 -6.46 13.90
N VAL A 128 58.44 -6.73 15.02
CA VAL A 128 57.20 -6.05 15.39
C VAL A 128 57.27 -5.72 16.88
N SER A 129 56.96 -4.50 17.25
CA SER A 129 56.75 -4.05 18.62
C SER A 129 55.36 -3.45 18.71
N VAL A 130 54.50 -3.99 19.56
CA VAL A 130 53.10 -3.52 19.71
C VAL A 130 52.87 -3.12 21.16
N ALA A 131 52.28 -1.95 21.39
CA ALA A 131 51.87 -1.54 22.73
C ALA A 131 50.75 -2.45 23.28
N ARG A 132 50.80 -2.73 24.58
CA ARG A 132 49.77 -3.47 25.29
C ARG A 132 48.77 -2.51 25.95
N GLU A 133 47.98 -3.03 26.90
CA GLU A 133 46.98 -2.27 27.65
C GLU A 133 47.53 -0.95 28.22
N THR A 134 48.80 -0.94 28.66
CA THR A 134 49.51 0.27 29.01
C THR A 134 50.53 0.66 27.93
N PRO A 135 50.71 1.96 27.59
CA PRO A 135 51.66 2.39 26.56
C PRO A 135 53.13 2.10 26.89
N ALA A 136 53.43 1.88 28.18
CA ALA A 136 54.77 1.55 28.67
C ALA A 136 55.14 0.08 28.41
N GLU A 137 54.13 -0.80 28.32
CA GLU A 137 54.33 -2.21 28.03
C GLU A 137 54.25 -2.49 26.53
N ARG A 138 55.21 -3.24 26.03
CA ARG A 138 55.31 -3.62 24.62
C ARG A 138 55.49 -5.11 24.51
N LEU A 139 54.83 -5.68 23.51
CA LEU A 139 55.09 -7.03 23.04
C LEU A 139 55.99 -6.95 21.82
N VAL A 140 57.21 -7.46 21.97
CA VAL A 140 58.24 -7.48 20.94
C VAL A 140 58.28 -8.85 20.29
N SER A 141 58.38 -8.89 18.96
CA SER A 141 58.51 -10.11 18.17
C SER A 141 59.58 -9.95 17.10
N HIS A 142 60.48 -10.93 17.03
CA HIS A 142 61.44 -11.11 15.96
C HIS A 142 61.11 -12.41 15.24
N GLU A 143 61.00 -12.37 13.92
CA GLU A 143 60.73 -13.52 13.06
C GLU A 143 61.77 -13.55 11.95
N LEU A 144 62.56 -14.61 11.88
CA LEU A 144 63.51 -14.89 10.80
C LEU A 144 63.05 -16.15 10.07
N ARG A 145 62.89 -16.06 8.75
CA ARG A 145 62.64 -17.22 7.88
C ARG A 145 63.67 -17.26 6.76
N VAL A 146 64.21 -18.44 6.52
CA VAL A 146 65.24 -18.68 5.52
C VAL A 146 64.79 -19.80 4.59
N PRO A 147 63.88 -19.52 3.63
CA PRO A 147 63.55 -20.47 2.59
C PRO A 147 64.67 -20.56 1.55
N PHE A 148 64.97 -21.78 1.13
CA PHE A 148 65.83 -22.03 -0.02
C PHE A 148 65.35 -23.28 -0.77
N SER A 149 65.57 -23.28 -2.09
CA SER A 149 65.23 -24.40 -2.95
C SER A 149 66.50 -24.93 -3.60
N LEU A 150 66.62 -26.25 -3.76
CA LEU A 150 67.71 -26.83 -4.53
C LEU A 150 67.18 -27.27 -5.89
N ASP A 151 67.92 -26.92 -6.94
CA ASP A 151 67.68 -27.48 -8.27
C ASP A 151 68.28 -28.88 -8.35
N ALA A 152 67.57 -29.83 -7.76
CA ALA A 152 67.93 -31.25 -7.65
C ALA A 152 66.69 -32.11 -7.96
N PRO A 153 66.85 -33.43 -8.21
CA PRO A 153 65.72 -34.33 -8.29
C PRO A 153 64.78 -34.15 -7.09
N LEU A 154 63.46 -34.16 -7.34
CA LEU A 154 62.40 -33.91 -6.35
C LEU A 154 62.26 -32.46 -5.86
N ARG A 155 63.05 -31.53 -6.42
CA ARG A 155 63.02 -30.08 -6.17
C ARG A 155 62.83 -29.74 -4.69
N PRO A 156 63.73 -30.19 -3.80
CA PRO A 156 63.56 -30.01 -2.36
C PRO A 156 63.52 -28.52 -2.02
N ARG A 157 62.54 -28.16 -1.19
CA ARG A 157 62.41 -26.83 -0.59
C ARG A 157 62.61 -26.96 0.91
N LEU A 158 63.55 -26.21 1.45
CA LEU A 158 63.81 -26.14 2.87
C LEU A 158 63.46 -24.75 3.39
N GLU A 159 62.88 -24.68 4.57
CA GLU A 159 62.65 -23.42 5.27
C GLU A 159 63.08 -23.58 6.73
N LEU A 160 64.02 -22.74 7.17
CA LEU A 160 64.39 -22.62 8.57
C LEU A 160 63.70 -21.38 9.15
N GLY A 161 63.10 -21.50 10.31
CA GLY A 161 62.40 -20.41 10.99
C GLY A 161 62.86 -20.25 12.43
N TYR A 162 62.99 -18.99 12.86
CA TYR A 162 63.24 -18.61 14.25
C TYR A 162 62.27 -17.48 14.62
N ILE A 163 61.54 -17.65 15.70
CA ILE A 163 60.67 -16.61 16.28
C ILE A 163 61.08 -16.40 17.73
N ARG A 164 61.19 -15.14 18.15
CA ARG A 164 61.35 -14.75 19.56
C ARG A 164 60.28 -13.73 19.88
N ARG A 165 59.45 -13.98 20.88
CA ARG A 165 58.36 -13.10 21.30
C ARG A 165 58.45 -12.86 22.80
N TYR A 166 58.46 -11.61 23.24
CA TYR A 166 58.61 -11.30 24.67
C TYR A 166 58.03 -9.93 25.04
N ALA A 167 57.68 -9.76 26.31
CA ALA A 167 57.22 -8.47 26.85
C ALA A 167 58.40 -7.57 27.29
N GLU A 168 58.26 -6.26 27.13
CA GLU A 168 59.16 -5.22 27.65
C GLU A 168 58.38 -4.07 28.31
N PRO A 169 58.90 -3.44 29.37
CA PRO A 169 60.08 -3.86 30.16
C PRO A 169 59.74 -5.06 31.09
N PRO A 170 60.74 -5.71 31.70
CA PRO A 170 60.49 -6.76 32.70
C PRO A 170 59.69 -6.25 33.92
N PRO A 171 58.96 -7.12 34.64
CA PRO A 171 58.89 -8.57 34.50
C PRO A 171 58.10 -9.03 33.26
N ARG A 172 58.53 -10.16 32.67
CA ARG A 172 57.92 -10.70 31.46
C ARG A 172 56.83 -11.71 31.83
N ASP A 173 55.61 -11.46 31.39
CA ASP A 173 54.49 -12.41 31.42
C ASP A 173 54.40 -13.24 30.12
N VAL A 174 55.09 -12.80 29.07
CA VAL A 174 55.32 -13.54 27.82
C VAL A 174 56.80 -13.51 27.52
N ASP A 175 57.41 -14.68 27.34
CA ASP A 175 58.78 -14.81 26.85
C ASP A 175 58.96 -16.19 26.18
N GLU A 176 58.87 -16.23 24.86
CA GLU A 176 58.79 -17.45 24.06
C GLU A 176 59.79 -17.45 22.90
N GLN A 177 60.38 -18.60 22.63
CA GLN A 177 61.22 -18.84 21.45
C GLN A 177 60.71 -20.03 20.67
N VAL A 178 60.64 -19.91 19.34
CA VAL A 178 60.28 -20.99 18.43
C VAL A 178 61.38 -21.20 17.42
N LEU A 179 61.94 -22.39 17.36
CA LEU A 179 62.78 -22.87 16.27
C LEU A 179 61.95 -23.79 15.38
N SER A 180 62.07 -23.65 14.06
CA SER A 180 61.32 -24.48 13.12
C SER A 180 62.14 -24.84 11.89
N ALA A 181 61.85 -26.01 11.33
CA ALA A 181 62.39 -26.47 10.06
C ALA A 181 61.30 -27.15 9.25
N ARG A 182 61.24 -26.84 7.95
CA ARG A 182 60.34 -27.49 6.99
C ARG A 182 61.16 -28.03 5.84
N LEU A 183 60.88 -29.26 5.42
CA LEU A 183 61.37 -29.87 4.19
C LEU A 183 60.15 -30.27 3.36
N SER A 184 60.04 -29.74 2.14
CA SER A 184 59.02 -30.14 1.18
C SER A 184 59.65 -30.71 -0.07
N LEU A 185 59.16 -31.87 -0.51
CA LEU A 185 59.57 -32.58 -1.72
C LEU A 185 58.37 -32.68 -2.67
N HIS A 186 58.62 -32.65 -3.98
CA HIS A 186 57.56 -32.87 -4.95
C HIS A 186 58.05 -33.56 -6.22
N GLY A 187 57.16 -34.30 -6.88
CA GLY A 187 57.43 -34.96 -8.16
C GLY A 187 56.22 -34.87 -9.09
N GLU A 188 56.45 -34.95 -10.40
CA GLU A 188 55.41 -34.83 -11.42
C GLU A 188 55.27 -36.08 -12.31
N ALA A 189 56.28 -36.95 -12.38
CA ALA A 189 56.29 -38.14 -13.23
C ALA A 189 56.74 -39.40 -12.46
N PRO A 190 56.11 -40.58 -12.69
CA PRO A 190 54.93 -40.83 -13.52
C PRO A 190 53.60 -40.42 -12.86
N ILE A 191 53.64 -40.06 -11.58
CA ILE A 191 52.48 -39.64 -10.76
C ILE A 191 52.88 -38.34 -10.08
N SER A 192 51.95 -37.37 -10.00
CA SER A 192 52.21 -36.14 -9.26
C SER A 192 52.13 -36.40 -7.76
N TRP A 193 53.12 -35.99 -6.99
CA TRP A 193 53.14 -36.19 -5.55
C TRP A 193 53.84 -35.06 -4.82
N ASN A 194 53.52 -34.90 -3.53
CA ASN A 194 54.22 -34.02 -2.62
C ASN A 194 54.38 -34.68 -1.25
N SER A 195 55.38 -34.24 -0.50
CA SER A 195 55.57 -34.62 0.89
C SER A 195 56.19 -33.44 1.64
N SER A 196 55.76 -33.21 2.88
CA SER A 196 56.28 -32.19 3.77
C SER A 196 56.59 -32.79 5.13
N LEU A 197 57.76 -32.47 5.64
CA LEU A 197 58.15 -32.71 7.03
C LEU A 197 58.32 -31.34 7.69
N ASP A 198 57.57 -31.11 8.74
CA ASP A 198 57.51 -29.88 9.50
C ASP A 198 57.89 -30.19 10.95
N SER A 199 58.95 -29.57 11.46
CA SER A 199 59.31 -29.63 12.86
C SER A 199 59.34 -28.24 13.47
N SER A 200 58.87 -28.13 14.71
CA SER A 200 59.02 -26.93 15.51
C SER A 200 59.30 -27.26 16.95
N PHE A 201 59.97 -26.36 17.64
CA PHE A 201 60.33 -26.48 19.04
C PHE A 201 60.10 -25.13 19.70
N THR A 202 59.16 -25.08 20.62
CA THR A 202 58.75 -23.88 21.34
C THR A 202 59.22 -23.99 22.79
N GLU A 203 60.03 -23.02 23.23
CA GLU A 203 60.40 -22.82 24.62
C GLU A 203 59.65 -21.60 25.17
N ASP A 204 58.86 -21.79 26.22
CA ASP A 204 58.24 -20.72 26.99
C ASP A 204 59.03 -20.55 28.30
N PHE A 205 59.75 -19.44 28.42
CA PHE A 205 60.60 -19.13 29.55
C PHE A 205 59.83 -18.64 30.76
N VAL A 206 58.59 -18.16 30.59
CA VAL A 206 57.72 -17.71 31.69
C VAL A 206 57.06 -18.92 32.34
N ALA A 207 56.50 -19.82 31.54
CA ALA A 207 55.93 -21.07 32.04
C ALA A 207 57.00 -22.12 32.39
N GLY A 208 58.23 -21.95 31.92
CA GLY A 208 59.30 -22.95 32.06
C GLY A 208 58.99 -24.24 31.30
N THR A 209 58.26 -24.15 30.19
CA THR A 209 57.79 -25.30 29.42
C THR A 209 58.48 -25.37 28.06
N THR A 210 58.51 -26.58 27.51
CA THR A 210 59.12 -26.84 26.21
C THR A 210 58.25 -27.83 25.46
N VAL A 211 57.84 -27.46 24.26
CA VAL A 211 56.96 -28.25 23.40
C VAL A 211 57.58 -28.40 22.02
N GLY A 212 57.97 -29.62 21.68
CA GLY A 212 58.33 -30.01 20.32
C GLY A 212 57.08 -30.44 19.55
N ARG A 213 57.00 -30.11 18.26
CA ARG A 213 55.96 -30.58 17.35
C ARG A 213 56.62 -31.14 16.09
N LEU A 214 56.13 -32.28 15.63
CA LEU A 214 56.55 -32.91 14.37
C LEU A 214 55.31 -33.24 13.57
N SER A 215 55.25 -32.78 12.32
CA SER A 215 54.21 -33.11 11.37
C SER A 215 54.83 -33.67 10.09
N LEU A 216 54.37 -34.84 9.67
CA LEU A 216 54.70 -35.43 8.39
C LEU A 216 53.41 -35.48 7.58
N SER A 217 53.42 -34.94 6.37
CA SER A 217 52.29 -35.02 5.46
C SER A 217 52.76 -35.33 4.05
N GLY A 218 51.87 -35.89 3.24
CA GLY A 218 52.17 -36.14 1.84
C GLY A 218 50.98 -36.68 1.11
N GLY A 219 51.10 -36.76 -0.20
CA GLY A 219 50.04 -37.25 -1.04
C GLY A 219 50.47 -37.39 -2.48
N PHE A 220 49.65 -38.08 -3.24
CA PHE A 220 49.85 -38.27 -4.66
C PHE A 220 48.52 -38.12 -5.41
N THR A 221 48.60 -37.80 -6.69
CA THR A 221 47.47 -37.66 -7.60
C THR A 221 47.78 -38.39 -8.90
N ILE A 222 46.94 -39.38 -9.22
CA ILE A 222 46.98 -40.15 -10.45
C ILE A 222 45.86 -39.63 -11.34
N ARG A 223 46.21 -39.23 -12.57
CA ARG A 223 45.24 -38.80 -13.57
C ARG A 223 45.20 -39.83 -14.69
N ALA A 224 44.06 -40.49 -14.86
CA ALA A 224 43.74 -41.33 -16.00
C ALA A 224 42.66 -40.62 -16.85
N GLU A 225 42.38 -41.15 -18.04
CA GLU A 225 41.43 -40.52 -18.99
C GLU A 225 40.03 -40.28 -18.40
N VAL A 226 39.57 -41.18 -17.53
CA VAL A 226 38.21 -41.18 -16.97
C VAL A 226 38.15 -40.92 -15.46
N VAL A 227 39.28 -40.91 -14.76
CA VAL A 227 39.33 -40.75 -13.29
C VAL A 227 40.57 -40.00 -12.82
N GLU A 228 40.37 -39.10 -11.87
CA GLU A 228 41.43 -38.48 -11.07
C GLU A 228 41.34 -39.04 -9.64
N LEU A 229 42.37 -39.78 -9.25
CA LEU A 229 42.52 -40.34 -7.91
C LEU A 229 43.55 -39.52 -7.14
N SER A 230 43.18 -39.03 -5.96
CA SER A 230 44.10 -38.34 -5.08
C SER A 230 44.07 -38.96 -3.69
N PHE A 231 45.26 -39.17 -3.13
CA PHE A 231 45.45 -39.60 -1.77
C PHE A 231 46.29 -38.57 -1.03
N ARG A 232 45.90 -38.23 0.19
CA ARG A 232 46.69 -37.41 1.11
C ARG A 232 46.66 -38.05 2.49
N ALA A 233 47.76 -38.02 3.20
CA ALA A 233 47.83 -38.41 4.59
C ALA A 233 48.78 -37.49 5.35
N GLY A 234 48.59 -37.42 6.64
CA GLY A 234 49.54 -36.78 7.52
C GLY A 234 49.39 -37.25 8.96
N VAL A 235 50.47 -37.14 9.71
CA VAL A 235 50.54 -37.41 11.15
C VAL A 235 51.19 -36.22 11.82
N THR A 236 50.65 -35.78 12.94
CA THR A 236 51.18 -34.68 13.73
C THR A 236 51.25 -35.12 15.19
N GLY A 237 52.43 -35.03 15.78
CA GLY A 237 52.64 -35.30 17.20
C GLY A 237 53.29 -34.12 17.91
N ALA A 238 53.09 -34.06 19.22
CA ALA A 238 53.80 -33.16 20.10
C ALA A 238 54.61 -33.95 21.14
N LEU A 239 55.68 -33.37 21.66
CA LEU A 239 56.51 -33.88 22.76
C LEU A 239 56.72 -32.74 23.76
N GLY A 240 56.66 -33.03 25.06
CA GLY A 240 56.78 -32.00 26.10
C GLY A 240 55.70 -32.09 27.17
N ILE A 241 55.77 -31.21 28.16
CA ILE A 241 54.75 -31.11 29.21
C ILE A 241 53.44 -30.64 28.57
N GLY A 242 52.35 -31.39 28.76
CA GLY A 242 51.04 -31.10 28.16
C GLY A 242 50.89 -31.53 26.69
N ALA A 243 51.81 -32.33 26.15
CA ALA A 243 51.71 -32.82 24.78
C ALA A 243 50.51 -33.77 24.58
N GLU A 244 49.70 -33.49 23.57
CA GLU A 244 48.59 -34.34 23.14
C GLU A 244 49.08 -35.57 22.36
N PRO A 245 48.31 -36.68 22.35
CA PRO A 245 48.63 -37.85 21.55
C PRO A 245 48.70 -37.49 20.05
N PRO A 246 49.56 -38.18 19.28
CA PRO A 246 49.71 -37.88 17.86
C PRO A 246 48.40 -38.12 17.12
N THR A 247 48.00 -37.15 16.31
CA THR A 247 46.83 -37.23 15.45
C THR A 247 47.26 -37.62 14.04
N SER A 248 46.54 -38.53 13.42
CA SER A 248 46.70 -38.85 12.00
C SER A 248 45.44 -38.44 11.25
N SER A 249 45.62 -38.10 9.99
CA SER A 249 44.53 -37.85 9.05
C SER A 249 44.89 -38.41 7.70
N PHE A 250 43.88 -38.87 6.96
CA PHE A 250 44.02 -39.16 5.55
C PHE A 250 42.75 -38.79 4.79
N THR A 251 42.93 -38.59 3.49
CA THR A 251 41.89 -38.26 2.53
C THR A 251 42.14 -39.06 1.27
N LEU A 252 41.18 -39.90 0.89
CA LEU A 252 41.11 -40.52 -0.42
C LEU A 252 40.00 -39.84 -1.20
N ARG A 253 40.29 -39.39 -2.43
CA ARG A 253 39.30 -38.77 -3.30
C ARG A 253 39.39 -39.34 -4.71
N ALA A 254 38.24 -39.69 -5.27
CA ALA A 254 38.08 -40.16 -6.64
C ALA A 254 37.09 -39.25 -7.37
N ARG A 255 37.55 -38.60 -8.43
CA ARG A 255 36.74 -37.71 -9.26
C ARG A 255 36.63 -38.28 -10.67
N PHE A 256 35.44 -38.26 -11.24
CA PHE A 256 35.16 -38.80 -12.58
C PHE A 256 34.65 -37.70 -13.51
N PRO A 257 35.51 -36.79 -14.00
CA PRO A 257 35.07 -35.61 -14.75
C PRO A 257 34.41 -35.94 -16.10
N GLY A 258 34.72 -37.11 -16.70
CA GLY A 258 34.12 -37.56 -17.95
C GLY A 258 32.80 -38.32 -17.80
N VAL A 259 32.31 -38.50 -16.57
CA VAL A 259 31.05 -39.21 -16.29
C VAL A 259 29.96 -38.18 -16.03
N LEU A 260 28.72 -38.46 -16.48
CA LEU A 260 27.57 -37.60 -16.24
C LEU A 260 27.46 -37.27 -14.75
N GLY A 261 27.30 -35.99 -14.43
CA GLY A 261 27.26 -35.52 -13.05
C GLY A 261 28.63 -35.27 -12.40
N SER A 262 29.74 -35.52 -13.11
CA SER A 262 31.11 -35.39 -12.61
C SER A 262 31.29 -35.92 -11.17
N PRO A 263 30.92 -37.18 -10.87
CA PRO A 263 30.84 -37.64 -9.50
C PRO A 263 32.18 -37.52 -8.77
N ASP A 264 32.08 -37.13 -7.52
CA ASP A 264 33.20 -36.83 -6.63
C ASP A 264 32.98 -37.56 -5.31
N LEU A 265 33.77 -38.61 -5.10
CA LEU A 265 33.79 -39.45 -3.92
C LEU A 265 34.95 -39.03 -3.04
N VAL A 266 34.69 -38.69 -1.79
CA VAL A 266 35.70 -38.27 -0.83
C VAL A 266 35.53 -39.07 0.46
N PHE A 267 36.56 -39.81 0.83
CA PHE A 267 36.68 -40.44 2.13
C PHE A 267 37.76 -39.72 2.94
N ARG A 268 37.42 -39.31 4.15
CA ARG A 268 38.32 -38.66 5.11
C ARG A 268 38.25 -39.39 6.42
N ALA A 269 39.38 -39.56 7.08
CA ALA A 269 39.39 -39.98 8.47
C ALA A 269 40.55 -39.33 9.19
N GLY A 270 40.35 -38.99 10.45
CA GLY A 270 41.40 -38.51 11.34
C GLY A 270 40.91 -38.32 12.76
N GLY A 271 41.76 -38.67 13.73
CA GLY A 271 41.36 -38.74 15.13
C GLY A 271 40.13 -39.63 15.32
N GLU A 272 39.11 -39.10 15.98
CA GLU A 272 37.84 -39.81 16.27
C GLU A 272 36.75 -39.57 15.24
N ARG A 273 37.08 -38.93 14.11
CA ARG A 273 36.13 -38.59 13.04
C ARG A 273 36.48 -39.28 11.72
N ALA A 274 35.47 -39.89 11.09
CA ALA A 274 35.51 -40.38 9.72
C ALA A 274 34.33 -39.83 8.92
N GLU A 275 34.55 -39.51 7.66
CA GLU A 275 33.56 -38.92 6.76
C GLU A 275 33.66 -39.58 5.39
N LEU A 276 32.55 -40.10 4.88
CA LEU A 276 32.40 -40.54 3.50
C LEU A 276 31.40 -39.61 2.83
N SER A 277 31.81 -38.93 1.76
CA SER A 277 30.91 -38.12 0.96
C SER A 277 30.94 -38.52 -0.51
N CYS A 278 29.77 -38.45 -1.13
CA CYS A 278 29.55 -38.60 -2.55
C CYS A 278 28.82 -37.35 -3.04
N SER A 279 29.28 -36.74 -4.12
CA SER A 279 28.56 -35.64 -4.74
C SER A 279 28.57 -35.74 -6.25
N PHE A 280 27.53 -35.20 -6.86
CA PHE A 280 27.40 -35.03 -8.29
C PHE A 280 26.87 -33.61 -8.56
N ARG A 281 27.19 -33.06 -9.72
CA ARG A 281 26.81 -31.71 -10.15
C ARG A 281 26.42 -31.69 -11.60
N ASP A 282 25.59 -30.73 -11.96
CA ASP A 282 25.27 -30.42 -13.35
C ASP A 282 24.70 -31.64 -14.11
N VAL A 283 23.90 -32.48 -13.43
CA VAL A 283 23.19 -33.60 -14.07
C VAL A 283 21.94 -33.04 -14.75
N PRO A 284 21.82 -33.09 -16.08
CA PRO A 284 20.65 -32.56 -16.78
C PRO A 284 19.39 -33.34 -16.40
N THR A 285 18.30 -32.62 -16.10
CA THR A 285 16.98 -33.19 -15.74
C THR A 285 15.88 -32.88 -16.77
N GLY A 286 16.21 -32.20 -17.87
CA GLY A 286 15.30 -31.77 -18.93
C GLY A 286 16.01 -30.84 -19.92
N GLU A 287 15.25 -30.04 -20.68
CA GLU A 287 15.82 -29.12 -21.69
C GLU A 287 16.68 -28.00 -21.09
N GLU A 288 16.38 -27.56 -19.86
CA GLU A 288 17.07 -26.44 -19.18
C GLU A 288 17.25 -26.69 -17.66
N GLY A 289 16.92 -27.88 -17.17
CA GLY A 289 17.02 -28.25 -15.75
C GLY A 289 18.32 -28.96 -15.41
N GLU A 290 18.84 -28.71 -14.21
CA GLU A 290 20.06 -29.31 -13.67
C GLU A 290 19.83 -29.82 -12.25
N ALA A 291 20.40 -30.99 -11.95
CA ALA A 291 20.43 -31.58 -10.62
C ALA A 291 21.86 -31.64 -10.10
N SER A 292 22.00 -31.28 -8.84
CA SER A 292 23.21 -31.49 -8.05
C SER A 292 22.83 -32.13 -6.73
N GLY A 293 23.69 -32.98 -6.19
CA GLY A 293 23.41 -33.63 -4.94
C GLY A 293 24.68 -33.97 -4.19
N ARG A 294 24.54 -34.09 -2.88
CA ARG A 294 25.60 -34.57 -1.99
C ARG A 294 25.00 -35.46 -0.91
N LEU A 295 25.63 -36.59 -0.70
CA LEU A 295 25.41 -37.46 0.44
C LEU A 295 26.68 -37.47 1.27
N THR A 296 26.56 -37.23 2.56
CA THR A 296 27.66 -37.30 3.53
C THR A 296 27.26 -38.22 4.67
N TYR A 297 28.13 -39.16 4.99
CA TYR A 297 28.08 -39.97 6.18
C TYR A 297 29.25 -39.57 7.08
N THR A 298 28.97 -39.21 8.32
CA THR A 298 29.99 -38.87 9.31
C THR A 298 29.85 -39.78 10.52
N LEU A 299 30.97 -40.33 10.96
CA LEU A 299 31.10 -41.03 12.23
C LEU A 299 32.04 -40.19 13.11
N GLU A 300 31.57 -39.74 14.26
CA GLU A 300 32.35 -38.91 15.20
C GLU A 300 32.05 -39.40 16.62
N GLU A 301 33.08 -39.77 17.37
CA GLU A 301 32.95 -40.28 18.75
C GLU A 301 31.96 -41.46 18.91
N GLY A 302 31.85 -42.31 17.87
CA GLY A 302 30.92 -43.45 17.85
C GLY A 302 29.47 -43.09 17.48
N ALA A 303 29.13 -41.81 17.35
CA ALA A 303 27.85 -41.36 16.83
C ALA A 303 27.88 -41.26 15.30
N SER A 304 26.85 -41.80 14.65
CA SER A 304 26.70 -41.75 13.19
C SER A 304 25.70 -40.67 12.77
N ARG A 305 26.04 -39.90 11.74
CA ARG A 305 25.20 -38.85 11.16
C ARG A 305 25.17 -39.01 9.64
N TRP A 306 23.97 -38.90 9.09
CA TRP A 306 23.72 -38.89 7.65
C TRP A 306 23.17 -37.54 7.24
N GLU A 307 23.73 -36.99 6.18
CA GLU A 307 23.25 -35.75 5.56
C GLU A 307 23.10 -35.98 4.06
N ALA A 308 21.92 -35.68 3.54
CA ALA A 308 21.65 -35.71 2.11
C ALA A 308 21.13 -34.35 1.68
N SER A 309 21.70 -33.81 0.62
CA SER A 309 21.17 -32.65 -0.08
C SER A 309 20.96 -32.99 -1.55
N LEU A 310 19.84 -32.50 -2.07
CA LEU A 310 19.52 -32.54 -3.48
C LEU A 310 19.08 -31.12 -3.86
N SER A 311 19.70 -30.57 -4.88
CA SER A 311 19.36 -29.28 -5.47
C SER A 311 18.93 -29.51 -6.89
N LEU A 312 17.71 -29.07 -7.21
CA LEU A 312 17.14 -29.11 -8.53
C LEU A 312 16.98 -27.67 -8.99
N SER A 313 17.67 -27.30 -10.05
CA SER A 313 17.48 -26.07 -10.79
C SER A 313 16.69 -26.42 -12.05
N PHE A 314 15.70 -25.62 -12.38
CA PHE A 314 14.97 -25.71 -13.62
C PHE A 314 14.39 -24.33 -13.91
N PRO A 315 14.27 -23.93 -15.18
CA PRO A 315 13.50 -22.75 -15.51
C PRO A 315 12.05 -23.02 -15.12
N ALA A 316 11.55 -22.30 -14.12
CA ALA A 316 10.14 -22.28 -13.84
C ALA A 316 9.69 -20.87 -13.50
N ASP A 317 8.64 -20.44 -14.20
CA ASP A 317 7.66 -19.55 -13.63
C ASP A 317 6.84 -20.36 -12.62
N PHE A 318 7.21 -20.28 -11.34
CA PHE A 318 6.59 -21.04 -10.26
C PHE A 318 5.10 -20.67 -10.09
N PRO A 319 4.15 -21.59 -10.34
CA PRO A 319 2.71 -21.30 -10.21
C PRO A 319 2.18 -21.39 -8.77
N PHE A 320 3.03 -21.76 -7.79
CA PHE A 320 2.61 -22.04 -6.40
C PHE A 320 2.92 -20.96 -5.37
N LEU A 321 3.75 -19.96 -5.70
CA LEU A 321 3.57 -18.62 -5.14
C LEU A 321 2.61 -17.95 -6.12
N GLY A 322 1.31 -17.97 -5.81
CA GLY A 322 0.26 -17.53 -6.73
C GLY A 322 0.60 -16.21 -7.45
N PRO A 323 0.03 -15.98 -8.65
CA PRO A 323 0.43 -14.90 -9.57
C PRO A 323 0.70 -13.60 -8.83
N THR A 324 1.85 -12.95 -9.09
CA THR A 324 2.27 -11.71 -8.41
C THR A 324 1.11 -10.73 -8.31
N ARG A 325 0.55 -10.62 -7.10
CA ARG A 325 -0.64 -9.82 -6.80
C ARG A 325 -0.25 -8.35 -6.66
N GLY A 326 -1.16 -7.46 -7.00
CA GLY A 326 -1.06 -6.04 -6.67
C GLY A 326 -1.97 -5.71 -5.48
N ARG A 327 -2.05 -4.42 -5.12
CA ARG A 327 -2.87 -3.97 -3.99
C ARG A 327 -3.59 -2.67 -4.30
N ILE A 328 -4.81 -2.53 -3.80
CA ILE A 328 -5.54 -1.26 -3.76
C ILE A 328 -5.57 -0.82 -2.31
N ARG A 329 -5.12 0.41 -2.06
CA ARG A 329 -5.21 1.10 -0.77
C ARG A 329 -5.92 2.43 -1.00
N GLY A 330 -6.55 2.97 0.01
CA GLY A 330 -7.16 4.28 -0.12
C GLY A 330 -7.61 4.90 1.18
N ARG A 331 -8.28 6.03 1.06
CA ARG A 331 -8.87 6.78 2.16
C ARG A 331 -10.28 7.26 1.77
N ILE A 332 -11.20 7.14 2.70
CA ILE A 332 -12.53 7.77 2.66
C ILE A 332 -12.51 8.92 3.65
N PHE A 333 -12.95 10.10 3.24
CA PHE A 333 -12.93 11.30 4.08
C PHE A 333 -14.10 12.23 3.78
N LEU A 334 -14.43 13.08 4.74
CA LEU A 334 -15.33 14.22 4.56
C LEU A 334 -14.54 15.37 3.97
N ASP A 335 -14.86 15.71 2.73
CA ASP A 335 -14.27 16.83 2.00
C ASP A 335 -15.00 18.12 2.40
N ARG A 336 -14.33 18.94 3.22
CA ARG A 336 -14.95 20.16 3.80
C ARG A 336 -14.68 21.41 2.98
N ASP A 337 -13.59 21.46 2.24
CA ASP A 337 -13.22 22.61 1.41
C ASP A 337 -13.63 22.47 -0.05
N GLY A 338 -14.11 21.29 -0.44
CA GLY A 338 -14.68 21.01 -1.76
C GLY A 338 -13.62 20.85 -2.84
N ASP A 339 -12.36 20.58 -2.47
CA ASP A 339 -11.26 20.42 -3.42
C ASP A 339 -11.11 18.97 -3.96
N HIS A 340 -11.91 18.05 -3.42
CA HIS A 340 -11.95 16.61 -3.73
C HIS A 340 -10.67 15.84 -3.39
N ALA A 341 -9.74 16.42 -2.65
CA ALA A 341 -8.48 15.82 -2.22
C ALA A 341 -8.39 15.83 -0.69
N PHE A 342 -7.67 14.87 -0.11
CA PHE A 342 -7.53 14.88 1.34
C PHE A 342 -6.56 15.98 1.81
N GLY A 343 -7.08 16.96 2.55
CA GLY A 343 -6.35 18.14 2.99
C GLY A 343 -6.46 18.47 4.49
N PRO A 344 -5.77 19.54 4.94
CA PRO A 344 -5.85 20.02 6.33
C PRO A 344 -7.24 20.55 6.66
N GLY A 345 -8.03 19.76 7.39
CA GLY A 345 -9.41 20.10 7.77
C GLY A 345 -10.41 18.98 7.49
N ASP A 346 -10.02 18.03 6.63
CA ASP A 346 -10.80 16.85 6.30
C ASP A 346 -10.66 15.76 7.36
N GLU A 347 -11.78 15.08 7.61
CA GLU A 347 -11.86 14.02 8.61
C GLU A 347 -12.10 12.68 7.92
N GLY A 348 -11.30 11.68 8.26
CA GLY A 348 -11.47 10.33 7.73
C GLY A 348 -12.73 9.64 8.28
N VAL A 349 -13.45 8.92 7.43
CA VAL A 349 -14.70 8.23 7.81
C VAL A 349 -14.41 6.75 8.09
N GLU A 350 -14.49 6.35 9.36
CA GLU A 350 -14.33 4.96 9.82
C GLU A 350 -15.62 4.14 9.63
N GLY A 351 -15.48 2.82 9.45
CA GLY A 351 -16.59 1.87 9.50
C GLY A 351 -17.34 1.66 8.19
N VAL A 352 -16.83 2.19 7.07
CA VAL A 352 -17.43 2.03 5.74
C VAL A 352 -16.88 0.78 5.06
N LEU A 353 -17.77 -0.15 4.67
CA LEU A 353 -17.41 -1.40 4.00
C LEU A 353 -17.44 -1.23 2.47
N LEU A 354 -16.28 -1.40 1.82
CA LEU A 354 -16.12 -1.35 0.38
C LEU A 354 -15.97 -2.74 -0.23
N GLU A 355 -16.38 -2.88 -1.48
CA GLU A 355 -16.18 -4.07 -2.31
C GLU A 355 -15.45 -3.72 -3.61
N ALA A 356 -14.58 -4.62 -4.07
CA ALA A 356 -13.91 -4.58 -5.36
C ALA A 356 -13.98 -5.96 -6.02
N ASN A 357 -15.00 -6.18 -6.86
CA ASN A 357 -15.25 -7.46 -7.56
C ASN A 357 -15.22 -8.69 -6.63
N GLY A 358 -15.91 -8.65 -5.49
CA GLY A 358 -15.95 -9.75 -4.51
C GLY A 358 -14.86 -9.74 -3.43
N ALA A 359 -13.90 -8.81 -3.48
CA ALA A 359 -12.98 -8.56 -2.37
C ALA A 359 -13.50 -7.41 -1.51
N GLU A 360 -13.45 -7.54 -0.19
CA GLU A 360 -13.98 -6.53 0.75
C GLU A 360 -12.85 -5.83 1.52
N ALA A 361 -13.10 -4.58 1.91
CA ALA A 361 -12.23 -3.79 2.78
C ALA A 361 -13.06 -2.85 3.68
N LEU A 362 -12.73 -2.77 4.96
CA LEU A 362 -13.35 -1.85 5.92
C LEU A 362 -12.45 -0.62 6.10
N SER A 363 -13.01 0.59 6.09
CA SER A 363 -12.26 1.79 6.49
C SER A 363 -12.03 1.77 8.00
N GLY A 364 -10.76 1.86 8.40
CA GLY A 364 -10.33 1.96 9.79
C GLY A 364 -10.12 3.40 10.23
N ASP A 365 -9.25 3.58 11.21
CA ASP A 365 -8.84 4.88 11.73
C ASP A 365 -8.35 5.83 10.61
N GLU A 366 -8.70 7.11 10.74
CA GLU A 366 -8.56 8.14 9.69
C GLU A 366 -9.13 7.76 8.32
N GLY A 367 -10.13 6.88 8.27
CA GLY A 367 -10.81 6.46 7.05
C GLY A 367 -9.94 5.65 6.07
N ILE A 368 -8.79 5.13 6.51
CA ILE A 368 -7.87 4.37 5.67
C ILE A 368 -8.43 2.96 5.44
N PHE A 369 -8.44 2.50 4.18
CA PHE A 369 -8.80 1.13 3.83
C PHE A 369 -7.73 0.49 2.94
N ALA A 370 -7.65 -0.84 2.98
CA ALA A 370 -6.82 -1.60 2.05
C ALA A 370 -7.45 -2.95 1.75
N PHE A 371 -7.60 -3.26 0.46
CA PHE A 371 -8.05 -4.59 0.04
C PHE A 371 -6.97 -5.65 0.29
N PRO A 372 -7.35 -6.92 0.49
CA PRO A 372 -6.41 -8.03 0.45
C PRO A 372 -5.66 -8.08 -0.89
N PRO A 373 -4.51 -8.74 -1.01
CA PRO A 373 -3.77 -8.82 -2.27
C PRO A 373 -4.64 -9.30 -3.44
N LEU A 374 -4.71 -8.51 -4.52
CA LEU A 374 -5.59 -8.71 -5.67
C LEU A 374 -4.81 -9.22 -6.89
N LEU A 375 -5.46 -10.01 -7.74
CA LEU A 375 -4.89 -10.39 -9.03
C LEU A 375 -4.73 -9.14 -9.93
N PRO A 376 -3.77 -9.10 -10.86
CA PRO A 376 -3.70 -8.03 -11.84
C PRO A 376 -4.98 -7.99 -12.69
N GLY A 377 -5.62 -6.83 -12.80
CA GLY A 377 -6.93 -6.71 -13.43
C GLY A 377 -7.57 -5.35 -13.22
N ARG A 378 -8.79 -5.17 -13.75
CA ARG A 378 -9.62 -3.99 -13.51
C ARG A 378 -10.62 -4.29 -12.40
N TYR A 379 -10.68 -3.42 -11.41
CA TYR A 379 -11.55 -3.54 -10.25
C TYR A 379 -12.43 -2.30 -10.15
N ARG A 380 -13.74 -2.51 -10.02
CA ARG A 380 -14.70 -1.44 -9.74
C ARG A 380 -14.94 -1.40 -8.24
N ILE A 381 -14.73 -0.24 -7.63
CA ILE A 381 -14.97 -0.05 -6.19
C ILE A 381 -16.42 0.35 -5.99
N THR A 382 -17.11 -0.31 -5.05
CA THR A 382 -18.49 -0.03 -4.64
C THR A 382 -18.61 -0.04 -3.11
N PHE A 383 -19.63 0.61 -2.56
CA PHE A 383 -20.01 0.37 -1.17
C PHE A 383 -20.84 -0.91 -1.09
N VAL A 384 -20.53 -1.78 -0.13
CA VAL A 384 -21.38 -2.96 0.16
C VAL A 384 -22.74 -2.49 0.68
N GLU A 385 -22.71 -1.53 1.60
CA GLU A 385 -23.88 -0.81 2.09
C GLU A 385 -23.58 0.70 2.02
N PRO A 386 -24.41 1.51 1.33
CA PRO A 386 -24.19 2.95 1.27
C PRO A 386 -24.28 3.56 2.68
N PRO A 387 -23.30 4.36 3.13
CA PRO A 387 -23.37 4.99 4.43
C PRO A 387 -24.61 5.91 4.51
N PRO A 388 -25.49 5.76 5.51
CA PRO A 388 -26.77 6.49 5.55
C PRO A 388 -26.60 7.99 5.80
N GLU A 389 -25.48 8.39 6.39
CA GLU A 389 -25.14 9.76 6.78
C GLU A 389 -24.37 10.52 5.70
N PHE A 390 -23.82 9.82 4.71
CA PHE A 390 -22.89 10.40 3.73
C PHE A 390 -23.21 9.98 2.30
N VAL A 391 -22.87 10.84 1.35
CA VAL A 391 -22.95 10.54 -0.08
C VAL A 391 -21.63 10.86 -0.76
N PRO A 392 -21.19 10.05 -1.74
CA PRO A 392 -19.94 10.29 -2.45
C PRO A 392 -20.05 11.53 -3.34
N LEU A 393 -19.04 12.40 -3.29
CA LEU A 393 -18.95 13.60 -4.13
C LEU A 393 -18.61 13.27 -5.58
N LEU A 394 -17.84 12.21 -5.78
CA LEU A 394 -17.44 11.70 -7.09
C LEU A 394 -17.95 10.28 -7.33
N PRO A 395 -18.22 9.88 -8.58
CA PRO A 395 -18.45 8.48 -8.91
C PRO A 395 -17.28 7.61 -8.43
N LEU A 396 -17.59 6.49 -7.79
CA LEU A 396 -16.55 5.59 -7.29
C LEU A 396 -15.66 5.08 -8.44
N PRO A 397 -14.33 5.06 -8.27
CA PRO A 397 -13.40 4.84 -9.36
C PRO A 397 -13.28 3.37 -9.78
N GLU A 398 -12.93 3.16 -11.06
CA GLU A 398 -12.46 1.89 -11.59
C GLU A 398 -10.92 1.91 -11.68
N VAL A 399 -10.27 0.94 -11.04
CA VAL A 399 -8.81 0.92 -10.84
C VAL A 399 -8.19 -0.26 -11.56
N ARG A 400 -7.05 -0.04 -12.23
CA ARG A 400 -6.24 -1.10 -12.81
C ARG A 400 -5.11 -1.49 -11.87
N VAL A 401 -5.15 -2.72 -11.38
CA VAL A 401 -4.10 -3.32 -10.54
C VAL A 401 -3.05 -3.97 -11.43
N GLU A 402 -1.79 -3.58 -11.24
CA GLU A 402 -0.62 -4.17 -11.90
C GLU A 402 0.16 -5.09 -10.96
N ARG A 403 0.93 -6.03 -11.52
CA ARG A 403 1.74 -6.98 -10.75
C ARG A 403 2.70 -6.27 -9.80
N GLY A 404 2.61 -6.56 -8.51
CA GLY A 404 3.52 -6.04 -7.48
C GLY A 404 3.43 -4.53 -7.21
N LYS A 405 2.42 -3.84 -7.77
CA LYS A 405 2.20 -2.40 -7.55
C LYS A 405 1.05 -2.16 -6.59
N GLU A 406 1.16 -1.07 -5.84
CA GLU A 406 0.09 -0.51 -5.01
C GLU A 406 -0.54 0.68 -5.73
N VAL A 407 -1.86 0.73 -5.75
CA VAL A 407 -2.63 1.87 -6.29
C VAL A 407 -3.38 2.52 -5.14
N VAL A 408 -3.25 3.84 -5.03
CA VAL A 408 -3.90 4.66 -3.99
C VAL A 408 -5.16 5.30 -4.55
N VAL A 409 -6.25 5.24 -3.78
CA VAL A 409 -7.57 5.78 -4.14
C VAL A 409 -8.08 6.70 -3.04
N GLU A 410 -8.60 7.85 -3.43
CA GLU A 410 -9.24 8.81 -2.52
C GLU A 410 -10.74 8.90 -2.85
N ILE A 411 -11.58 8.80 -1.83
CA ILE A 411 -13.05 8.83 -1.96
C ILE A 411 -13.58 9.96 -1.08
N PRO A 412 -13.81 11.15 -1.67
CA PRO A 412 -14.40 12.27 -0.95
C PRO A 412 -15.89 12.04 -0.75
N LEU A 413 -16.35 12.21 0.48
CA LEU A 413 -17.75 12.15 0.89
C LEU A 413 -18.22 13.53 1.33
N ARG A 414 -19.53 13.76 1.19
CA ARG A 414 -20.22 14.86 1.86
C ARG A 414 -21.35 14.33 2.75
N PRO A 415 -21.71 15.05 3.82
CA PRO A 415 -22.91 14.76 4.59
C PRO A 415 -24.20 14.74 3.74
N ARG A 416 -25.14 13.89 4.14
CA ARG A 416 -26.48 13.79 3.54
C ARG A 416 -27.47 14.66 4.29
N ALA A 417 -28.05 15.65 3.60
CA ALA A 417 -29.05 16.56 4.15
C ALA A 417 -30.35 16.56 3.33
N TRP A 418 -31.47 16.79 4.01
CA TRP A 418 -32.81 16.74 3.42
C TRP A 418 -33.55 18.05 3.63
N LEU A 419 -34.28 18.49 2.61
CA LEU A 419 -35.31 19.52 2.72
C LEU A 419 -36.69 18.85 2.68
N LYS A 420 -37.46 19.01 3.75
CA LYS A 420 -38.87 18.63 3.81
C LYS A 420 -39.75 19.84 3.54
N VAL A 421 -40.61 19.73 2.54
CA VAL A 421 -41.65 20.73 2.27
C VAL A 421 -42.97 20.14 2.71
N HIS A 422 -43.68 20.86 3.57
CA HIS A 422 -44.97 20.45 4.11
C HIS A 422 -46.04 21.48 3.77
N VAL A 423 -47.11 21.07 3.09
CA VAL A 423 -48.26 21.91 2.79
C VAL A 423 -49.47 21.35 3.52
N PHE A 424 -50.06 22.14 4.43
CA PHE A 424 -51.10 21.68 5.34
C PHE A 424 -52.33 22.59 5.32
N HIS A 425 -53.47 22.02 5.71
CA HIS A 425 -54.73 22.73 5.83
C HIS A 425 -54.77 23.49 7.15
N ASP A 426 -54.30 24.73 7.07
CA ASP A 426 -54.31 25.71 8.14
C ASP A 426 -55.75 26.19 8.41
N ALA A 427 -56.40 25.53 9.38
CA ALA A 427 -57.82 25.67 9.63
C ALA A 427 -58.15 26.92 10.44
N ASP A 428 -57.26 27.31 11.35
CA ASP A 428 -57.42 28.47 12.24
C ASP A 428 -56.63 29.70 11.78
N LYS A 429 -55.80 29.55 10.73
CA LYS A 429 -55.04 30.59 10.03
C LYS A 429 -53.86 31.13 10.83
N ASP A 430 -53.27 30.31 11.69
CA ASP A 430 -52.14 30.70 12.52
C ASP A 430 -50.78 30.49 11.82
N GLY A 431 -50.76 29.76 10.70
CA GLY A 431 -49.57 29.46 9.90
C GLY A 431 -48.66 28.39 10.50
N LEU A 432 -49.07 27.70 11.57
CA LEU A 432 -48.37 26.60 12.21
C LEU A 432 -49.09 25.29 11.91
N HIS A 433 -48.34 24.20 11.75
CA HIS A 433 -48.97 22.89 11.55
C HIS A 433 -49.43 22.31 12.89
N ASP A 434 -50.73 22.36 13.13
CA ASP A 434 -51.33 21.92 14.39
C ASP A 434 -51.78 20.44 14.39
N PRO A 435 -51.82 19.77 15.56
CA PRO A 435 -52.33 18.41 15.67
C PRO A 435 -53.79 18.29 15.21
N GLY A 436 -54.00 17.71 14.03
CA GLY A 436 -55.33 17.53 13.42
C GLY A 436 -55.48 18.25 12.08
N GLU A 437 -54.51 19.09 11.70
CA GLU A 437 -54.46 19.69 10.38
C GLU A 437 -53.95 18.70 9.35
N ALA A 438 -54.78 18.45 8.34
CA ALA A 438 -54.47 17.49 7.29
C ALA A 438 -53.55 18.10 6.23
N GLY A 439 -52.60 17.31 5.72
CA GLY A 439 -51.80 17.68 4.58
C GLY A 439 -52.60 17.89 3.29
N ILE A 440 -52.10 18.75 2.40
CA ILE A 440 -52.74 19.08 1.13
C ILE A 440 -51.96 18.41 -0.01
N PRO A 441 -52.55 17.40 -0.68
CA PRO A 441 -51.86 16.66 -1.72
C PRO A 441 -51.87 17.36 -3.08
N GLY A 442 -50.85 17.04 -3.90
CA GLY A 442 -50.78 17.43 -5.31
C GLY A 442 -50.35 18.87 -5.59
N VAL A 443 -49.93 19.61 -4.56
CA VAL A 443 -49.43 20.99 -4.65
C VAL A 443 -48.01 20.98 -5.20
N GLU A 444 -47.74 21.80 -6.19
CA GLU A 444 -46.41 21.97 -6.79
C GLU A 444 -45.56 22.97 -6.00
N ALA A 445 -44.31 22.56 -5.72
CA ALA A 445 -43.29 23.39 -5.10
C ALA A 445 -42.05 23.46 -6.00
N VAL A 446 -41.43 24.64 -6.08
CA VAL A 446 -40.18 24.89 -6.77
C VAL A 446 -39.12 25.22 -5.73
N VAL A 447 -38.03 24.44 -5.71
CA VAL A 447 -36.86 24.71 -4.87
C VAL A 447 -35.76 25.24 -5.77
N SER A 448 -35.16 26.38 -5.44
CA SER A 448 -34.05 26.98 -6.18
C SER A 448 -32.92 27.40 -5.25
N GLY A 449 -31.68 27.03 -5.57
CA GLY A 449 -30.49 27.35 -4.79
C GLY A 449 -29.26 26.69 -5.42
N GLU A 450 -28.07 27.23 -5.15
CA GLU A 450 -26.79 26.72 -5.68
C GLU A 450 -26.75 26.55 -7.22
N GLY A 451 -27.51 27.36 -7.96
CA GLY A 451 -27.56 27.32 -9.43
C GLY A 451 -28.45 26.24 -10.04
N GLU A 452 -29.13 25.43 -9.22
CA GLU A 452 -30.07 24.39 -9.65
C GLU A 452 -31.52 24.72 -9.29
N THR A 453 -32.47 24.04 -9.93
CA THR A 453 -33.91 24.23 -9.68
C THR A 453 -34.65 22.90 -9.78
N TRP A 454 -35.39 22.55 -8.73
CA TRP A 454 -36.17 21.32 -8.63
C TRP A 454 -37.66 21.64 -8.57
N ARG A 455 -38.47 20.84 -9.29
CA ARG A 455 -39.94 20.92 -9.24
C ARG A 455 -40.49 19.66 -8.60
N LEU A 456 -41.29 19.83 -7.55
CA LEU A 456 -41.77 18.78 -6.67
C LEU A 456 -43.30 18.85 -6.58
N ARG A 457 -43.95 17.74 -6.24
CA ARG A 457 -45.38 17.69 -5.88
C ARG A 457 -45.57 17.03 -4.52
N THR A 458 -46.45 17.59 -3.71
CA THR A 458 -46.80 17.00 -2.41
C THR A 458 -47.56 15.69 -2.54
N ASP A 459 -47.29 14.76 -1.65
CA ASP A 459 -47.95 13.46 -1.55
C ASP A 459 -49.32 13.53 -0.84
N ALA A 460 -49.93 12.37 -0.55
CA ALA A 460 -51.22 12.27 0.15
C ALA A 460 -51.24 12.95 1.53
N ALA A 461 -50.08 13.07 2.18
CA ALA A 461 -49.89 13.71 3.48
C ALA A 461 -49.43 15.17 3.36
N GLY A 462 -49.44 15.76 2.16
CA GLY A 462 -49.00 17.13 1.93
C GLY A 462 -47.49 17.31 2.02
N LEU A 463 -46.70 16.22 2.02
CA LEU A 463 -45.26 16.25 2.22
C LEU A 463 -44.53 15.97 0.91
N VAL A 464 -43.36 16.58 0.75
CA VAL A 464 -42.35 16.16 -0.22
C VAL A 464 -40.96 16.37 0.37
N SER A 465 -40.06 15.41 0.14
CA SER A 465 -38.68 15.48 0.62
C SER A 465 -37.72 15.48 -0.56
N LEU A 466 -36.70 16.33 -0.50
CA LEU A 466 -35.64 16.43 -1.50
C LEU A 466 -34.28 16.37 -0.79
N GLU A 467 -33.39 15.53 -1.28
CA GLU A 467 -32.00 15.51 -0.82
C GLU A 467 -31.22 16.65 -1.49
N LEU A 468 -30.55 17.48 -0.71
CA LEU A 468 -29.82 18.65 -1.19
C LEU A 468 -28.44 18.75 -0.50
N PRO A 469 -27.41 19.31 -1.17
CA PRO A 469 -26.21 19.77 -0.50
C PRO A 469 -26.53 20.81 0.60
N PRO A 470 -25.73 20.91 1.67
CA PRO A 470 -25.83 21.99 2.64
C PRO A 470 -25.71 23.35 1.94
N GLY A 471 -26.56 24.31 2.30
CA GLY A 471 -26.61 25.59 1.60
C GLY A 471 -27.95 26.31 1.77
N ARG A 472 -28.08 27.45 1.10
CA ARG A 472 -29.28 28.29 1.18
C ARG A 472 -30.15 28.09 -0.05
N TYR A 473 -31.42 27.77 0.20
CA TYR A 473 -32.40 27.48 -0.83
C TYR A 473 -33.67 28.31 -0.64
N THR A 474 -34.29 28.68 -1.74
CA THR A 474 -35.59 29.32 -1.78
C THR A 474 -36.63 28.29 -2.18
N VAL A 475 -37.68 28.12 -1.38
CA VAL A 475 -38.81 27.23 -1.65
C VAL A 475 -40.03 28.08 -1.99
N ARG A 476 -40.55 27.92 -3.21
CA ARG A 476 -41.73 28.65 -3.70
C ARG A 476 -42.84 27.68 -4.08
N LEU A 477 -44.04 27.91 -3.55
CA LEU A 477 -45.23 27.19 -3.98
C LEU A 477 -45.82 27.79 -5.27
N ILE A 478 -46.33 26.92 -6.13
CA ILE A 478 -47.14 27.31 -7.29
C ILE A 478 -48.59 27.39 -6.83
N GLU A 479 -49.07 28.60 -6.55
CA GLU A 479 -50.43 28.82 -6.02
C GLU A 479 -51.52 28.26 -6.93
N GLU A 480 -51.32 28.24 -8.25
CA GLU A 480 -52.26 27.67 -9.22
C GLU A 480 -52.45 26.15 -9.09
N SER A 481 -51.52 25.47 -8.41
CA SER A 481 -51.60 24.03 -8.14
C SER A 481 -52.42 23.69 -6.89
N LEU A 482 -52.81 24.69 -6.09
CA LEU A 482 -53.64 24.46 -4.91
C LEU A 482 -55.03 23.93 -5.29
N PRO A 483 -55.60 22.97 -4.53
CA PRO A 483 -56.95 22.49 -4.77
C PRO A 483 -58.00 23.61 -4.70
N GLU A 484 -59.13 23.43 -5.38
CA GLU A 484 -60.18 24.45 -5.43
C GLU A 484 -60.56 24.97 -4.04
N ARG A 485 -60.59 26.31 -3.93
CA ARG A 485 -60.94 27.10 -2.74
C ARG A 485 -59.87 27.19 -1.65
N TYR A 486 -58.72 26.56 -1.81
CA TYR A 486 -57.58 26.81 -0.92
C TYR A 486 -56.91 28.15 -1.25
N VAL A 487 -56.49 28.88 -0.23
CA VAL A 487 -55.71 30.11 -0.34
C VAL A 487 -54.63 30.06 0.73
N LEU A 488 -53.40 30.44 0.37
CA LEU A 488 -52.29 30.47 1.32
C LEU A 488 -52.57 31.40 2.51
N THR A 489 -52.20 30.94 3.69
CA THR A 489 -52.19 31.72 4.94
C THR A 489 -50.76 32.10 5.35
N THR A 490 -49.77 31.44 4.76
CA THR A 490 -48.32 31.70 4.89
C THR A 490 -47.78 32.34 3.60
N PRO A 491 -46.59 32.97 3.62
CA PRO A 491 -45.94 33.43 2.40
C PRO A 491 -45.73 32.27 1.41
N GLY A 492 -46.05 32.47 0.12
CA GLY A 492 -45.85 31.46 -0.92
C GLY A 492 -44.40 31.19 -1.30
N GLU A 493 -43.45 31.88 -0.65
CA GLU A 493 -42.02 31.75 -0.85
C GLU A 493 -41.28 31.92 0.48
N VAL A 494 -40.39 30.99 0.81
CA VAL A 494 -39.62 30.96 2.05
C VAL A 494 -38.16 30.60 1.74
N GLU A 495 -37.22 31.30 2.36
CA GLU A 495 -35.80 30.91 2.34
C GLU A 495 -35.50 29.95 3.50
N VAL A 496 -34.78 28.88 3.20
CA VAL A 496 -34.41 27.82 4.15
C VAL A 496 -32.93 27.51 4.01
N GLU A 497 -32.23 27.47 5.14
CA GLU A 497 -30.84 27.02 5.23
C GLU A 497 -30.85 25.51 5.53
N VAL A 498 -30.38 24.72 4.56
CA VAL A 498 -30.23 23.28 4.71
C VAL A 498 -28.95 23.02 5.51
N PRO A 499 -29.03 22.40 6.71
CA PRO A 499 -27.89 22.22 7.58
C PRO A 499 -26.88 21.23 7.01
N GLU A 500 -25.67 21.23 7.56
CA GLU A 500 -24.64 20.25 7.23
C GLU A 500 -25.09 18.81 7.51
N TYR A 501 -25.92 18.57 8.53
CA TYR A 501 -26.50 17.26 8.80
C TYR A 501 -27.98 17.38 9.16
N GLY A 502 -28.79 16.43 8.68
CA GLY A 502 -30.17 16.24 9.11
C GLY A 502 -31.21 16.79 8.14
N THR A 503 -32.21 17.50 8.66
CA THR A 503 -33.39 17.91 7.88
C THR A 503 -33.71 19.37 8.14
N ALA A 504 -33.90 20.14 7.07
CA ALA A 504 -34.55 21.44 7.12
C ALA A 504 -36.03 21.32 6.70
N GLU A 505 -36.88 22.19 7.22
CA GLU A 505 -38.32 22.16 6.96
C GLU A 505 -38.81 23.50 6.41
N ALA A 506 -39.62 23.43 5.34
CA ALA A 506 -40.38 24.54 4.79
C ALA A 506 -41.86 24.20 4.89
N ALA A 507 -42.59 24.89 5.77
CA ALA A 507 -43.99 24.62 6.03
C ALA A 507 -44.88 25.73 5.45
N PHE A 508 -45.98 25.34 4.82
CA PHE A 508 -46.91 26.24 4.15
C PHE A 508 -48.37 25.91 4.52
N GLY A 509 -49.00 26.81 5.25
CA GLY A 509 -50.42 26.75 5.56
C GLY A 509 -51.29 27.25 4.40
N ALA A 510 -52.39 26.54 4.13
CA ALA A 510 -53.45 27.01 3.23
C ALA A 510 -54.86 26.73 3.78
N TYR A 511 -55.71 27.75 3.79
CA TYR A 511 -57.07 27.69 4.31
C TYR A 511 -58.10 27.42 3.20
N ARG A 512 -59.01 26.47 3.45
CA ARG A 512 -60.10 26.15 2.51
C ARG A 512 -61.31 27.06 2.70
N LYS A 513 -61.58 27.95 1.74
CA LYS A 513 -62.77 28.81 1.76
C LYS A 513 -64.07 27.97 1.77
N PRO A 514 -65.06 28.32 2.61
CA PRO A 514 -66.36 27.65 2.63
C PRO A 514 -67.07 27.77 1.27
N LYS A 515 -67.81 26.73 0.89
CA LYS A 515 -68.62 26.74 -0.35
C LYS A 515 -69.78 27.73 -0.16
N PRO A 516 -70.00 28.68 -1.07
CA PRO A 516 -71.23 29.47 -1.04
C PRO A 516 -72.43 28.55 -1.29
N VAL A 517 -73.42 28.57 -0.40
CA VAL A 517 -74.66 27.81 -0.56
C VAL A 517 -75.51 28.52 -1.60
N VAL A 518 -75.69 27.90 -2.78
CA VAL A 518 -76.65 28.38 -3.79
C VAL A 518 -77.95 27.63 -3.60
N VAL A 519 -79.01 28.33 -3.17
CA VAL A 519 -80.36 27.77 -3.07
C VAL A 519 -80.98 27.78 -4.47
N THR A 520 -81.23 26.60 -5.05
CA THR A 520 -81.93 26.47 -6.34
C THR A 520 -83.44 26.25 -6.12
N PHE A 521 -84.27 27.06 -6.76
CA PHE A 521 -85.74 26.94 -6.73
C PHE A 521 -86.23 25.84 -7.68
N GLY A 522 -87.24 25.06 -7.27
CA GLY A 522 -87.91 24.07 -8.12
C GLY A 522 -89.25 24.61 -8.67
N PRO A 523 -89.74 24.12 -9.83
CA PRO A 523 -90.97 24.62 -10.45
C PRO A 523 -92.22 24.37 -9.60
N PRO A 524 -93.26 25.21 -9.70
CA PRO A 524 -94.49 25.03 -8.94
C PRO A 524 -95.24 23.77 -9.38
N ILE A 525 -96.00 23.18 -8.45
CA ILE A 525 -96.83 22.00 -8.68
C ILE A 525 -98.26 22.47 -8.92
N ALA A 526 -98.73 22.36 -10.18
CA ALA A 526 -100.11 22.67 -10.54
C ALA A 526 -101.08 21.60 -10.01
N ALA A 527 -102.23 22.01 -9.45
CA ALA A 527 -103.30 21.13 -9.01
C ALA A 527 -104.64 21.59 -9.57
N ILE A 528 -105.45 20.67 -10.10
CA ILE A 528 -106.77 20.94 -10.69
C ILE A 528 -107.83 20.19 -9.90
N SER A 529 -108.91 20.88 -9.54
CA SER A 529 -110.19 20.31 -9.13
C SER A 529 -111.32 20.96 -9.93
N TYR A 530 -112.44 20.26 -10.12
CA TYR A 530 -113.60 20.81 -10.84
C TYR A 530 -114.93 20.21 -10.36
N SER A 531 -116.05 20.90 -10.59
CA SER A 531 -117.40 20.45 -10.25
C SER A 531 -118.45 21.08 -11.16
N PRO A 532 -119.50 20.35 -11.60
CA PRO A 532 -119.75 18.92 -11.34
C PRO A 532 -118.77 18.00 -12.07
N GLN A 533 -118.62 16.75 -11.60
CA GLN A 533 -117.72 15.75 -12.19
C GLN A 533 -118.23 15.18 -13.53
N SER A 534 -119.53 15.30 -13.80
CA SER A 534 -120.17 14.85 -15.05
C SER A 534 -121.00 15.99 -15.66
N PRO A 535 -120.35 17.03 -16.20
CA PRO A 535 -121.04 18.19 -16.72
C PRO A 535 -121.78 17.89 -18.03
N ARG A 536 -122.90 18.59 -18.24
CA ARG A 536 -123.63 18.58 -19.52
C ARG A 536 -123.29 19.79 -20.38
N VAL A 537 -123.62 19.71 -21.67
CA VAL A 537 -123.45 20.85 -22.60
C VAL A 537 -124.18 22.08 -22.07
N GLY A 538 -123.48 23.22 -22.05
CA GLY A 538 -124.00 24.49 -21.53
C GLY A 538 -124.01 24.63 -20.01
N GLU A 539 -123.83 23.55 -19.23
CA GLU A 539 -123.77 23.60 -17.77
C GLU A 539 -122.49 24.30 -17.30
N PRO A 540 -122.57 25.27 -16.35
CA PRO A 540 -121.39 25.94 -15.83
C PRO A 540 -120.55 25.01 -14.95
N VAL A 541 -119.31 24.71 -15.38
CA VAL A 541 -118.35 23.90 -14.63
C VAL A 541 -117.35 24.80 -13.94
N ARG A 542 -117.24 24.69 -12.62
CA ARG A 542 -116.27 25.44 -11.81
C ARG A 542 -114.96 24.67 -11.76
N PHE A 543 -113.88 25.26 -12.22
CA PHE A 543 -112.51 24.76 -12.10
C PHE A 543 -111.75 25.56 -11.04
N SER A 544 -111.02 24.88 -10.15
CA SER A 544 -110.18 25.50 -9.13
C SER A 544 -108.75 24.98 -9.24
N GLY A 545 -107.83 25.93 -9.29
CA GLY A 545 -106.39 25.77 -9.31
C GLY A 545 -105.75 26.05 -7.96
N ALA A 546 -106.53 26.47 -6.96
CA ALA A 546 -106.08 26.94 -5.66
C ALA A 546 -105.27 25.91 -4.86
N GLY A 547 -105.35 24.61 -5.21
CA GLY A 547 -104.52 23.57 -4.61
C GLY A 547 -103.06 23.55 -5.11
N SER A 548 -102.69 24.42 -6.06
CA SER A 548 -101.34 24.49 -6.62
C SER A 548 -100.35 25.05 -5.59
N LYS A 549 -99.12 24.54 -5.56
CA LYS A 549 -98.11 24.92 -4.55
C LYS A 549 -96.77 25.26 -5.19
N ALA A 550 -96.12 26.33 -4.73
CA ALA A 550 -94.74 26.66 -5.05
C ALA A 550 -93.85 26.48 -3.81
N PHE A 551 -92.57 26.18 -4.00
CA PHE A 551 -91.63 25.94 -2.89
C PHE A 551 -90.77 27.19 -2.68
N ASN A 552 -90.87 27.85 -1.52
CA ASN A 552 -90.26 29.15 -1.23
C ASN A 552 -90.55 30.25 -2.27
N ALA A 553 -91.77 30.22 -2.85
CA ALA A 553 -92.30 31.20 -3.78
C ALA A 553 -93.83 31.26 -3.66
N GLU A 554 -94.45 32.29 -4.23
CA GLU A 554 -95.91 32.39 -4.35
C GLU A 554 -96.33 32.18 -5.81
N ILE A 555 -97.52 31.61 -6.04
CA ILE A 555 -98.06 31.47 -7.40
C ILE A 555 -98.69 32.81 -7.80
N VAL A 556 -98.11 33.45 -8.81
CA VAL A 556 -98.51 34.78 -9.29
C VAL A 556 -99.45 34.72 -10.49
N GLU A 557 -99.49 33.61 -11.22
CA GLU A 557 -100.32 33.45 -12.42
C GLU A 557 -100.99 32.08 -12.48
N TYR A 558 -102.27 32.06 -12.88
CA TYR A 558 -103.04 30.85 -13.20
C TYR A 558 -103.64 31.00 -14.60
N ARG A 559 -103.23 30.16 -15.53
CA ARG A 559 -103.72 30.12 -16.92
C ARG A 559 -104.31 28.75 -17.24
N TRP A 560 -105.51 28.75 -17.77
CA TRP A 560 -106.27 27.56 -18.12
C TRP A 560 -106.45 27.46 -19.63
N GLU A 561 -106.25 26.26 -20.16
CA GLU A 561 -106.53 25.93 -21.55
C GLU A 561 -107.47 24.71 -21.60
N PHE A 562 -108.61 24.86 -22.26
CA PHE A 562 -109.59 23.79 -22.46
C PHE A 562 -109.64 23.47 -23.96
N ARG A 563 -109.38 22.22 -24.34
CA ARG A 563 -109.29 21.82 -25.76
C ARG A 563 -110.19 20.65 -26.10
N LEU A 564 -110.90 20.74 -27.23
CA LEU A 564 -111.64 19.65 -27.87
C LEU A 564 -111.33 19.68 -29.38
N GLY A 565 -110.43 18.81 -29.84
CA GLY A 565 -109.96 18.83 -31.22
C GLY A 565 -109.36 20.19 -31.63
N PRO A 566 -109.83 20.84 -32.72
CA PRO A 566 -109.35 22.17 -33.11
C PRO A 566 -109.90 23.31 -32.23
N ARG A 567 -110.86 23.03 -31.34
CA ARG A 567 -111.51 24.05 -30.51
C ARG A 567 -110.71 24.26 -29.22
N ALA A 568 -110.45 25.53 -28.88
CA ALA A 568 -109.76 25.92 -27.66
C ALA A 568 -110.52 27.03 -26.93
N LEU A 569 -110.60 26.94 -25.61
CA LEU A 569 -111.05 28.00 -24.72
C LEU A 569 -109.90 28.33 -23.76
N GLY A 570 -109.76 29.61 -23.41
CA GLY A 570 -108.78 30.09 -22.44
C GLY A 570 -109.47 30.76 -21.26
N ALA A 571 -108.95 30.58 -20.06
CA ALA A 571 -109.37 31.35 -18.89
C ALA A 571 -108.17 31.65 -17.99
N THR A 572 -108.27 32.68 -17.17
CA THR A 572 -107.23 33.08 -16.22
C THR A 572 -107.83 33.31 -14.85
N GLY A 573 -107.10 32.96 -13.80
CA GLY A 573 -107.54 33.08 -12.40
C GLY A 573 -107.44 31.76 -11.64
N ALA A 574 -107.29 31.84 -10.32
CA ALA A 574 -107.20 30.67 -9.45
C ALA A 574 -108.47 29.82 -9.47
N GLU A 575 -109.62 30.45 -9.74
CA GLU A 575 -110.90 29.77 -9.96
C GLU A 575 -111.59 30.35 -11.18
N VAL A 576 -112.08 29.49 -12.06
CA VAL A 576 -112.75 29.88 -13.32
C VAL A 576 -114.01 29.05 -13.52
N THR A 577 -115.02 29.62 -14.15
CA THR A 577 -116.25 28.90 -14.51
C THR A 577 -116.34 28.85 -16.04
N VAL A 578 -116.50 27.65 -16.60
CA VAL A 578 -116.54 27.43 -18.04
C VAL A 578 -117.75 26.56 -18.38
N SER A 579 -118.55 26.98 -19.36
CA SER A 579 -119.61 26.17 -19.96
C SER A 579 -119.13 25.61 -21.28
N PHE A 580 -119.19 24.29 -21.44
CA PHE A 580 -118.71 23.63 -22.66
C PHE A 580 -119.80 23.67 -23.75
N PRO A 581 -119.50 24.16 -24.97
CA PRO A 581 -120.49 24.34 -26.03
C PRO A 581 -120.87 23.03 -26.75
N GLU A 582 -120.08 21.96 -26.58
CA GLU A 582 -120.23 20.70 -27.29
C GLU A 582 -119.91 19.52 -26.35
N PRO A 583 -120.59 18.37 -26.52
CA PRO A 583 -120.28 17.17 -25.76
C PRO A 583 -118.98 16.54 -26.28
N GLY A 584 -118.21 15.91 -25.40
CA GLY A 584 -116.93 15.29 -25.76
C GLY A 584 -115.91 15.29 -24.62
N ARG A 585 -114.71 14.76 -24.92
CA ARG A 585 -113.60 14.67 -23.97
C ARG A 585 -112.72 15.92 -24.07
N TRP A 586 -113.00 16.90 -23.21
CA TRP A 586 -112.24 18.14 -23.12
C TRP A 586 -110.95 17.94 -22.35
N THR A 587 -109.81 18.30 -22.96
CA THR A 587 -108.51 18.33 -22.30
C THR A 587 -108.34 19.67 -21.61
N VAL A 588 -108.29 19.66 -20.27
CA VAL A 588 -108.10 20.85 -19.44
C VAL A 588 -106.68 20.88 -18.93
N THR A 589 -105.94 21.94 -19.25
CA THR A 589 -104.57 22.16 -18.79
C THR A 589 -104.54 23.42 -17.93
N LEU A 590 -104.09 23.30 -16.69
CA LEU A 590 -103.73 24.43 -15.83
C LEU A 590 -102.22 24.63 -15.92
N ILE A 591 -101.81 25.87 -16.16
CA ILE A 591 -100.44 26.34 -16.13
C ILE A 591 -100.36 27.38 -15.01
N VAL A 592 -99.46 27.17 -14.06
CA VAL A 592 -99.20 28.10 -12.96
C VAL A 592 -97.78 28.63 -13.05
N THR A 593 -97.61 29.92 -12.80
CA THR A 593 -96.31 30.59 -12.77
C THR A 593 -96.05 31.10 -11.36
N ASP A 594 -94.87 30.85 -10.80
CA ASP A 594 -94.48 31.39 -9.49
C ASP A 594 -93.78 32.76 -9.58
N SER A 595 -93.57 33.39 -8.42
CA SER A 595 -92.90 34.70 -8.30
C SER A 595 -91.45 34.70 -8.79
N ASN A 596 -90.84 33.53 -9.02
CA ASN A 596 -89.51 33.36 -9.57
C ASN A 596 -89.53 33.09 -11.08
N GLY A 597 -90.72 33.11 -11.72
CA GLY A 597 -90.91 32.88 -13.15
C GLY A 597 -90.88 31.39 -13.55
N LEU A 598 -90.86 30.46 -12.58
CA LEU A 598 -90.91 29.04 -12.88
C LEU A 598 -92.35 28.59 -13.15
N ILE A 599 -92.50 27.65 -14.08
CA ILE A 599 -93.81 27.22 -14.58
C ILE A 599 -94.06 25.76 -14.23
N GLY A 600 -95.28 25.50 -13.74
CA GLY A 600 -95.83 24.18 -13.48
C GLY A 600 -97.09 23.97 -14.30
N ALA A 601 -97.32 22.75 -14.81
CA ALA A 601 -98.54 22.45 -15.54
C ALA A 601 -99.16 21.12 -15.11
N LYS A 602 -100.49 21.05 -15.09
CA LYS A 602 -101.27 19.82 -14.87
C LYS A 602 -102.36 19.72 -15.92
N ARG A 603 -102.66 18.49 -16.34
CA ARG A 603 -103.70 18.19 -17.32
C ARG A 603 -104.70 17.19 -16.77
N VAL A 604 -105.97 17.41 -17.03
CA VAL A 604 -107.07 16.47 -16.75
C VAL A 604 -108.01 16.38 -17.95
N ILE A 605 -108.70 15.26 -18.10
CA ILE A 605 -109.73 15.08 -19.13
C ILE A 605 -111.09 15.20 -18.44
N VAL A 606 -111.95 16.05 -18.98
CA VAL A 606 -113.33 16.25 -18.53
C VAL A 606 -114.26 15.75 -19.61
N GLU A 607 -115.16 14.84 -19.27
CA GLU A 607 -116.12 14.27 -20.20
C GLU A 607 -117.45 15.02 -20.09
N VAL A 608 -117.84 15.69 -21.16
CA VAL A 608 -119.06 16.50 -21.23
C VAL A 608 -120.12 15.69 -21.97
N SER A 609 -121.23 15.42 -21.29
CA SER A 609 -122.38 14.69 -21.86
C SER A 609 -123.35 15.64 -22.58
N PRO A 610 -124.17 15.17 -23.55
CA PRO A 610 -125.19 15.97 -24.22
C PRO A 610 -126.16 16.68 -23.27
#